data_AF-A0AAU3GZA0-F1
#
_entry.id   AF-A0AAU3GZA0-F1
#
_cell.length_a   1.000
_cell.length_b   1.000
_cell.length_c   1.000
_cell.angle_alpha   90.00
_cell.angle_beta   90.00
_cell.angle_gamma   90.00
#
_symmetry.space_group_name_H-M   'P 1'
#
loop_
_entity.id
_entity.type
_entity.pdbx_description
1 polymer ?
#
loop_
_entity_poly.entity_id
_entity_poly.type
_entity_poly.pdbx_seq_one_letter_code
_entity_poly.pdbx_strand_id
1 'polypeptide(L)'
;MSAGRRPLSTNELLFTVIGIVLVLLLSLAGGLGLAAEGFEGRTALRDGAVGALTPTDRECGRTACDWIGTFTSIDGAVTGQNVTLKDDVRVRRGDAVPGAIDDVRLAADAETAFTADYSWRAPIAKGATLGVVGLAIATGLILMLRHHRIHGVPPRTHGKRPPRPR
;
A
#
# COMPACT_ATOMS: atom_id res chain seq x y z
N MET A 1 10.71 34.88 23.76
CA MET A 1 11.83 34.64 22.83
C MET A 1 11.26 34.31 21.46
N SER A 2 11.30 35.26 20.53
CA SER A 2 10.76 35.07 19.17
C SER A 2 11.88 34.51 18.29
N ALA A 3 11.85 33.21 18.00
CA ALA A 3 12.78 32.59 17.08
C ALA A 3 12.49 33.11 15.67
N GLY A 4 13.37 33.96 15.14
CA GLY A 4 13.27 34.48 13.77
C GLY A 4 13.32 33.32 12.78
N ARG A 5 12.17 32.98 12.19
CA ARG A 5 12.10 31.93 11.16
C ARG A 5 12.74 32.46 9.88
N ARG A 6 13.84 31.84 9.46
CA ARG A 6 14.49 32.14 8.17
C ARG A 6 13.56 31.72 7.02
N PRO A 7 13.50 32.50 5.93
CA PRO A 7 12.78 32.09 4.73
C PRO A 7 13.43 30.81 4.15
N LEU A 8 12.60 29.85 3.73
CA LEU A 8 13.11 28.64 3.09
C LEU A 8 13.88 28.99 1.81
N SER A 9 15.03 28.35 1.61
CA SER A 9 15.76 28.44 0.35
C SER A 9 15.01 27.71 -0.77
N THR A 10 15.26 28.10 -2.03
CA THR A 10 14.69 27.42 -3.21
C THR A 10 14.96 25.92 -3.21
N ASN A 11 16.13 25.51 -2.72
CA ASN A 11 16.52 24.12 -2.61
C ASN A 11 15.67 23.37 -1.58
N GLU A 12 15.42 23.97 -0.41
CA GLU A 12 14.55 23.37 0.62
C GLU A 12 13.10 23.22 0.15
N LEU A 13 12.59 24.20 -0.60
CA LEU A 13 11.26 24.10 -1.22
C LEU A 13 11.21 22.92 -2.20
N LEU A 14 12.22 22.81 -3.07
CA LEU A 14 12.31 21.73 -4.06
C LEU A 14 12.36 20.36 -3.38
N PHE A 15 13.22 20.18 -2.37
CA PHE A 15 13.30 18.93 -1.60
C PHE A 15 11.98 18.58 -0.91
N THR A 16 11.27 19.59 -0.36
CA THR A 16 9.98 19.35 0.29
C THR A 16 8.93 18.88 -0.72
N VAL A 17 8.85 19.51 -1.89
CA VAL A 17 7.92 19.11 -2.96
C VAL A 17 8.25 17.69 -3.46
N ILE A 18 9.52 17.39 -3.70
CA ILE A 18 9.95 16.04 -4.10
C ILE A 18 9.57 15.02 -3.02
N GLY A 19 9.77 15.35 -1.75
CA GLY A 19 9.37 14.51 -0.62
C GLY A 19 7.87 14.24 -0.58
N ILE A 20 7.03 15.26 -0.78
CA ILE A 20 5.57 15.11 -0.85
C ILE A 20 5.18 14.16 -2.00
N VAL A 21 5.73 14.38 -3.20
CA VAL A 21 5.43 13.55 -4.37
C VAL A 21 5.86 12.10 -4.11
N LEU A 22 7.05 11.88 -3.57
CA LEU A 22 7.55 10.55 -3.26
C LEU A 22 6.64 9.83 -2.24
N VAL A 23 6.26 10.49 -1.15
CA VAL A 23 5.35 9.92 -0.14
C VAL A 23 4.02 9.51 -0.76
N LEU A 24 3.44 10.37 -1.61
CA LEU A 24 2.18 10.07 -2.29
C LEU A 24 2.31 8.89 -3.24
N LEU A 25 3.38 8.84 -4.05
CA LEU A 25 3.63 7.74 -4.97
C LEU A 25 3.82 6.41 -4.24
N LEU A 26 4.61 6.40 -3.15
CA LEU A 26 4.81 5.19 -2.35
C LEU A 26 3.52 4.72 -1.67
N SER A 27 2.73 5.66 -1.14
CA SER A 27 1.45 5.35 -0.49
C SER A 27 0.43 4.82 -1.49
N LEU A 28 0.38 5.39 -2.70
CA LEU A 28 -0.48 4.92 -3.79
C LEU A 28 -0.05 3.56 -4.31
N ALA A 29 1.24 3.37 -4.61
CA ALA A 29 1.75 2.10 -5.11
C ALA A 29 1.54 0.97 -4.09
N GLY A 30 1.89 1.21 -2.82
CA GLY A 30 1.65 0.24 -1.75
C GLY A 30 0.16 0.02 -1.50
N GLY A 31 -0.65 1.08 -1.52
CA GLY A 31 -2.09 0.99 -1.30
C GLY A 31 -2.82 0.23 -2.41
N LEU A 32 -2.46 0.49 -3.67
CA LEU A 32 -3.02 -0.20 -4.84
C LEU A 32 -2.61 -1.67 -4.89
N GLY A 33 -1.36 -1.99 -4.55
CA GLY A 33 -0.91 -3.40 -4.49
C GLY A 33 -1.73 -4.22 -3.50
N LEU A 34 -1.95 -3.70 -2.28
CA LEU A 34 -2.80 -4.38 -1.29
C LEU A 34 -4.27 -4.43 -1.70
N ALA A 35 -4.78 -3.38 -2.34
CA ALA A 35 -6.16 -3.37 -2.82
C ALA A 35 -6.37 -4.40 -3.93
N ALA A 36 -5.43 -4.52 -4.86
CA ALA A 36 -5.46 -5.50 -5.96
C ALA A 36 -5.56 -6.94 -5.43
N GLU A 37 -4.72 -7.30 -4.45
CA GLU A 37 -4.79 -8.62 -3.79
C GLU A 37 -6.18 -8.89 -3.19
N GLY A 38 -6.78 -7.90 -2.52
CA GLY A 38 -8.12 -8.04 -1.98
C GLY A 38 -9.22 -8.17 -3.05
N PHE A 39 -9.05 -7.55 -4.22
CA PHE A 39 -9.98 -7.71 -5.34
C PHE A 39 -9.83 -9.07 -6.01
N GLU A 40 -8.61 -9.57 -6.16
CA GLU A 40 -8.33 -10.93 -6.64
C GLU A 40 -8.95 -11.96 -5.70
N GLY A 41 -8.70 -11.83 -4.38
CA GLY A 41 -9.30 -12.69 -3.37
C GLY A 41 -10.83 -12.65 -3.41
N ARG A 42 -11.44 -11.47 -3.54
CA ARG A 42 -12.91 -11.36 -3.67
C ARG A 42 -13.43 -12.05 -4.92
N THR A 43 -12.75 -11.90 -6.06
CA THR A 43 -13.16 -12.49 -7.34
C THR A 43 -13.02 -14.02 -7.29
N ALA A 44 -11.90 -14.53 -6.78
CA ALA A 44 -11.69 -15.94 -6.56
C ALA A 44 -12.74 -16.53 -5.60
N LEU A 45 -13.03 -15.85 -4.49
CA LEU A 45 -14.02 -16.32 -3.53
C LEU A 45 -15.45 -16.34 -4.11
N ARG A 46 -15.79 -15.39 -4.99
CA ARG A 46 -17.13 -15.27 -5.57
C ARG A 46 -17.35 -16.23 -6.74
N ASP A 47 -16.42 -16.22 -7.69
CA ASP A 47 -16.60 -16.80 -9.02
C ASP A 47 -15.58 -17.91 -9.33
N GLY A 48 -14.61 -18.15 -8.44
CA GLY A 48 -13.57 -19.16 -8.61
C GLY A 48 -14.07 -20.60 -8.41
N ALA A 49 -13.35 -21.54 -9.02
CA ALA A 49 -13.58 -22.97 -8.87
C ALA A 49 -13.26 -23.38 -7.42
N VAL A 50 -14.13 -24.21 -6.82
CA VAL A 50 -13.92 -24.76 -5.49
C VAL A 50 -13.17 -26.09 -5.62
N GLY A 51 -12.16 -26.29 -4.79
CA GLY A 51 -11.28 -27.45 -4.86
C GLY A 51 -10.46 -27.64 -3.59
N ALA A 52 -9.44 -28.48 -3.74
CA ALA A 52 -8.41 -28.68 -2.74
C ALA A 52 -7.03 -28.30 -3.33
N LEU A 53 -6.17 -27.77 -2.47
CA LEU A 53 -4.77 -27.56 -2.78
C LEU A 53 -3.93 -28.64 -2.09
N THR A 54 -3.11 -29.35 -2.85
CA THR A 54 -2.11 -30.28 -2.30
C THR A 54 -0.75 -29.57 -2.28
N PRO A 55 -0.28 -29.09 -1.12
CA PRO A 55 0.98 -28.38 -1.02
C PRO A 55 2.15 -29.29 -1.40
N THR A 56 3.06 -28.79 -2.22
CA THR A 56 4.29 -29.47 -2.62
C THR A 56 5.53 -28.74 -2.12
N ASP A 57 5.44 -27.42 -1.98
CA ASP A 57 6.52 -26.57 -1.51
C ASP A 57 5.95 -25.34 -0.76
N ARG A 58 6.82 -24.44 -0.33
CA ARG A 58 6.47 -23.15 0.26
C ARG A 58 7.40 -22.05 -0.27
N GLU A 59 6.84 -20.88 -0.53
CA GLU A 59 7.62 -19.69 -0.81
C GLU A 59 7.67 -18.79 0.43
N CYS A 60 8.87 -18.53 0.93
CA CYS A 60 9.06 -17.75 2.15
C CYS A 60 9.51 -16.32 1.84
N GLY A 61 8.67 -15.36 2.21
CA GLY A 61 9.06 -13.96 2.33
C GLY A 61 9.87 -13.70 3.61
N ARG A 62 10.00 -12.41 3.96
CA ARG A 62 10.75 -11.98 5.16
C ARG A 62 10.05 -12.34 6.47
N THR A 63 8.72 -12.37 6.48
CA THR A 63 7.92 -12.45 7.72
C THR A 63 6.93 -13.61 7.75
N ALA A 64 6.63 -14.22 6.61
CA ALA A 64 5.70 -15.34 6.46
C ALA A 64 6.10 -16.18 5.24
N CYS A 65 5.63 -17.41 5.20
CA CYS A 65 5.66 -18.26 4.01
C CYS A 65 4.24 -18.48 3.49
N ASP A 66 4.12 -18.69 2.19
CA ASP A 66 2.90 -19.10 1.52
C ASP A 66 3.10 -20.54 1.00
N TRP A 67 2.06 -21.37 1.05
CA TRP A 67 2.12 -22.72 0.48
C TRP A 67 2.03 -22.65 -1.04
N ILE A 68 2.81 -23.48 -1.74
CA ILE A 68 2.73 -23.68 -3.18
C ILE A 68 2.35 -25.13 -3.43
N GLY A 69 1.44 -25.37 -4.37
CA GLY A 69 1.01 -26.73 -4.65
C GLY A 69 0.22 -26.92 -5.94
N THR A 70 -0.41 -28.09 -6.02
CA THR A 70 -1.33 -28.41 -7.10
C THR A 70 -2.75 -28.18 -6.61
N PHE A 71 -3.49 -27.31 -7.29
CA PHE A 71 -4.91 -27.14 -7.09
C PHE A 71 -5.69 -28.15 -7.95
N THR A 72 -6.72 -28.76 -7.38
CA THR A 72 -7.67 -29.61 -8.10
C THR A 72 -9.08 -29.27 -7.64
N SER A 73 -9.90 -28.80 -8.58
CA SER A 73 -11.33 -28.57 -8.37
C SER A 73 -12.08 -29.85 -7.99
N ILE A 74 -13.20 -29.71 -7.28
CA ILE A 74 -14.01 -30.85 -6.80
C ILE A 74 -14.53 -31.72 -7.95
N ASP A 75 -14.84 -31.12 -9.10
CA ASP A 75 -15.29 -31.82 -10.30
C ASP A 75 -14.13 -32.32 -11.18
N GLY A 76 -12.88 -32.01 -10.81
CA GLY A 76 -11.68 -32.35 -11.55
C GLY A 76 -11.51 -31.60 -12.87
N ALA A 77 -12.38 -30.64 -13.19
CA ALA A 77 -12.35 -29.93 -14.48
C ALA A 77 -11.22 -28.90 -14.55
N VAL A 78 -10.93 -28.25 -13.43
CA VAL A 78 -9.85 -27.27 -13.28
C VAL A 78 -8.74 -27.86 -12.43
N THR A 79 -7.53 -27.89 -13.00
CA THR A 79 -6.29 -28.23 -12.29
C THR A 79 -5.25 -27.15 -12.55
N GLY A 80 -4.60 -26.68 -11.49
CA GLY A 80 -3.50 -25.71 -11.58
C GLY A 80 -2.25 -26.26 -10.90
N GLN A 81 -1.08 -26.05 -11.48
CA GLN A 81 0.20 -26.37 -10.86
C GLN A 81 0.89 -25.09 -10.37
N ASN A 82 1.76 -25.24 -9.37
CA ASN A 82 2.47 -24.11 -8.74
C ASN A 82 1.53 -23.00 -8.25
N VAL A 83 0.35 -23.38 -7.77
CA VAL A 83 -0.65 -22.46 -7.25
C VAL A 83 -0.22 -22.03 -5.85
N THR A 84 -0.13 -20.72 -5.65
CA THR A 84 0.17 -20.14 -4.34
C THR A 84 -1.11 -20.02 -3.52
N LEU A 85 -1.12 -20.54 -2.30
CA LEU A 85 -2.25 -20.41 -1.38
C LEU A 85 -2.08 -19.18 -0.50
N LYS A 86 -3.03 -18.25 -0.60
CA LYS A 86 -3.21 -17.15 0.35
C LYS A 86 -4.23 -17.56 1.40
N ASP A 87 -3.77 -17.53 2.64
CA ASP A 87 -4.53 -17.88 3.84
C ASP A 87 -4.29 -16.80 4.90
N ASP A 88 -5.24 -16.61 5.81
CA ASP A 88 -5.09 -15.77 7.01
C ASP A 88 -4.18 -16.45 8.07
N VAL A 89 -3.94 -17.76 7.96
CA VAL A 89 -2.99 -18.49 8.81
C VAL A 89 -1.54 -18.22 8.40
N ARG A 90 -0.73 -17.73 9.34
CA ARG A 90 0.71 -17.53 9.12
C ARG A 90 1.49 -18.84 9.17
N VAL A 91 2.05 -19.24 8.04
CA VAL A 91 2.95 -20.39 7.92
C VAL A 91 4.38 -19.97 8.25
N ARG A 92 5.07 -20.77 9.07
CA ARG A 92 6.49 -20.63 9.38
C ARG A 92 7.32 -21.58 8.51
N ARG A 93 8.60 -21.23 8.33
CA ARG A 93 9.56 -22.05 7.58
C ARG A 93 9.73 -23.48 8.12
N GLY A 94 9.54 -23.69 9.42
CA GLY A 94 9.74 -24.99 10.07
C GLY A 94 8.48 -25.87 10.15
N ASP A 95 7.32 -25.36 9.72
CA ASP A 95 6.07 -26.10 9.87
C ASP A 95 6.06 -27.33 8.95
N ALA A 96 5.48 -28.45 9.37
CA ALA A 96 5.35 -29.61 8.51
C ALA A 96 4.45 -29.28 7.30
N VAL A 97 4.74 -29.87 6.14
CA VAL A 97 3.86 -29.76 4.98
C VAL A 97 2.55 -30.49 5.32
N PRO A 98 1.39 -29.80 5.31
CA PRO A 98 0.13 -30.45 5.64
C PRO A 98 -0.30 -31.39 4.51
N GLY A 99 -1.37 -32.14 4.74
CA GLY A 99 -2.06 -32.86 3.66
C GLY A 99 -2.75 -31.91 2.69
N ALA A 100 -3.70 -32.43 1.91
CA ALA A 100 -4.56 -31.59 1.09
C ALA A 100 -5.33 -30.58 1.97
N ILE A 101 -5.39 -29.34 1.51
CA ILE A 101 -6.14 -28.25 2.11
C ILE A 101 -7.42 -28.08 1.29
N ASP A 102 -8.55 -28.44 1.89
CA ASP A 102 -9.87 -28.37 1.26
C ASP A 102 -10.46 -26.96 1.30
N ASP A 103 -11.58 -26.75 0.59
CA ASP A 103 -12.33 -25.49 0.52
C ASP A 103 -11.50 -24.29 0.07
N VAL A 104 -10.63 -24.55 -0.92
CA VAL A 104 -9.80 -23.57 -1.59
C VAL A 104 -10.49 -23.11 -2.87
N ARG A 105 -10.41 -21.81 -3.16
CA ARG A 105 -10.99 -21.19 -4.36
C ARG A 105 -9.93 -20.61 -5.27
N LEU A 106 -9.97 -20.99 -6.54
CA LEU A 106 -9.06 -20.52 -7.58
C LEU A 106 -9.85 -19.80 -8.68
N ALA A 107 -9.52 -18.54 -8.95
CA ALA A 107 -10.10 -17.82 -10.09
C ALA A 107 -9.60 -18.40 -11.42
N ALA A 108 -10.40 -18.27 -12.48
CA ALA A 108 -9.98 -18.66 -13.82
C ALA A 108 -8.68 -17.91 -14.20
N ASP A 109 -7.70 -18.64 -14.73
CA ASP A 109 -6.38 -18.13 -15.15
C ASP A 109 -5.55 -17.45 -14.03
N ALA A 110 -5.86 -17.70 -12.76
CA ALA A 110 -5.07 -17.20 -11.64
C ALA A 110 -3.99 -18.19 -11.20
N GLU A 111 -2.88 -17.66 -10.70
CA GLU A 111 -1.80 -18.43 -10.07
C GLU A 111 -1.94 -18.49 -8.53
N THR A 112 -2.93 -17.75 -7.99
CA THR A 112 -3.16 -17.63 -6.55
C THR A 112 -4.55 -18.16 -6.19
N ALA A 113 -4.59 -19.09 -5.24
CA ALA A 113 -5.80 -19.58 -4.63
C ALA A 113 -5.99 -19.01 -3.22
N PHE A 114 -7.24 -18.97 -2.76
CA PHE A 114 -7.62 -18.40 -1.47
C PHE A 114 -8.43 -19.43 -0.68
N THR A 115 -8.19 -19.55 0.63
CA THR A 115 -9.05 -20.33 1.52
C THR A 115 -10.41 -19.65 1.65
N ALA A 116 -11.48 -20.43 1.88
CA ALA A 116 -12.84 -19.86 2.01
C ALA A 116 -13.00 -18.87 3.17
N ASP A 117 -12.16 -18.97 4.20
CA ASP A 117 -12.14 -18.06 5.35
C ASP A 117 -11.27 -16.81 5.13
N TYR A 118 -10.58 -16.69 3.99
CA TYR A 118 -9.73 -15.54 3.67
C TYR A 118 -10.49 -14.21 3.72
N SER A 119 -10.02 -13.30 4.57
CA SER A 119 -10.63 -12.00 4.78
C SER A 119 -10.19 -10.94 3.75
N TRP A 120 -10.72 -11.01 2.52
CA TRP A 120 -10.42 -10.05 1.42
C TRP A 120 -10.59 -8.55 1.79
N ARG A 121 -11.37 -8.24 2.83
CA ARG A 121 -11.53 -6.87 3.33
C ARG A 121 -10.29 -6.32 4.01
N ALA A 122 -9.51 -7.17 4.68
CA ALA A 122 -8.31 -6.77 5.41
C ALA A 122 -7.24 -6.11 4.51
N PRO A 123 -6.82 -6.69 3.38
CA PRO A 123 -5.84 -6.04 2.49
C PRO A 123 -6.38 -4.76 1.86
N ILE A 124 -7.66 -4.70 1.47
CA ILE A 124 -8.31 -3.46 0.98
C ILE A 124 -8.29 -2.37 2.06
N ALA A 125 -8.66 -2.69 3.29
CA ALA A 125 -8.66 -1.74 4.39
C ALA A 125 -7.25 -1.22 4.69
N LYS A 126 -6.23 -2.08 4.67
CA LYS A 126 -4.82 -1.68 4.80
C LYS A 126 -4.40 -0.75 3.66
N GLY A 127 -4.74 -1.09 2.42
CA GLY A 127 -4.44 -0.26 1.25
C GLY A 127 -5.08 1.13 1.33
N ALA A 128 -6.37 1.19 1.69
CA ALA A 128 -7.08 2.45 1.92
C ALA A 128 -6.45 3.27 3.06
N THR A 129 -6.08 2.61 4.17
CA THR A 129 -5.43 3.27 5.31
C THR A 129 -4.09 3.89 4.92
N LEU A 130 -3.26 3.19 4.14
CA LEU A 130 -2.01 3.75 3.61
C LEU A 130 -2.25 5.00 2.76
N GLY A 131 -3.26 4.97 1.89
CA GLY A 131 -3.64 6.14 1.10
C GLY A 131 -4.03 7.35 1.96
N VAL A 132 -4.86 7.13 2.99
CA VAL A 132 -5.29 8.19 3.93
C VAL A 132 -4.10 8.76 4.70
N VAL A 133 -3.20 7.91 5.22
CA VAL A 133 -2.01 8.34 5.96
C VAL A 133 -1.07 9.14 5.06
N GLY A 134 -0.80 8.66 3.85
CA GLY A 134 0.02 9.38 2.86
C GLY A 134 -0.55 10.76 2.52
N LEU A 135 -1.87 10.85 2.34
CA LEU A 135 -2.55 12.11 2.08
C LEU A 135 -2.48 13.08 3.27
N ALA A 136 -2.61 12.57 4.50
CA ALA A 136 -2.51 13.38 5.72
C ALA A 136 -1.10 13.98 5.87
N ILE A 137 -0.05 13.19 5.62
CA ILE A 137 1.35 13.65 5.64
C ILE A 137 1.57 14.73 4.58
N ALA A 138 1.16 14.47 3.34
CA ALA A 138 1.29 15.43 2.24
C ALA A 138 0.58 16.76 2.57
N THR A 139 -0.64 16.68 3.10
CA THR A 139 -1.42 17.86 3.51
C THR A 139 -0.72 18.64 4.63
N GLY A 140 -0.20 17.95 5.64
CA GLY A 140 0.57 18.56 6.73
C GLY A 140 1.80 19.33 6.23
N LEU A 141 2.57 18.73 5.31
CA LEU A 141 3.74 19.37 4.70
C LEU A 141 3.36 20.61 3.89
N ILE A 142 2.26 20.56 3.13
CA ILE A 142 1.75 21.71 2.38
C ILE A 142 1.31 22.84 3.32
N LEU A 143 0.62 22.52 4.41
CA LEU A 143 0.17 23.50 5.40
C LEU A 143 1.36 24.16 6.10
N MET A 144 2.40 23.39 6.44
CA MET A 144 3.65 23.95 6.98
C MET A 144 4.30 24.92 6.00
N LEU A 145 4.42 24.54 4.72
CA LEU A 145 4.96 25.42 3.67
C LEU A 145 4.14 26.71 3.52
N ARG A 146 2.80 26.64 3.56
CA ARG A 146 1.92 27.82 3.50
C ARG A 146 2.13 28.72 4.71
N HIS A 147 2.21 28.16 5.91
CA HIS A 147 2.45 28.92 7.14
C HIS A 147 3.79 29.66 7.08
N HIS A 148 4.84 29.08 6.49
CA HIS A 148 6.13 29.76 6.33
C HIS A 148 6.09 30.93 5.34
N ARG A 149 5.26 30.87 4.29
CA ARG A 149 5.14 31.97 3.30
C ARG A 149 4.40 33.19 3.86
N ILE A 150 3.39 32.99 4.70
CA ILE A 150 2.55 34.09 5.22
C ILE A 150 3.31 34.96 6.24
N HIS A 151 4.22 34.39 7.03
CA HIS A 151 4.98 35.13 8.04
C HIS A 151 6.32 35.71 7.55
N GLY A 152 6.66 35.54 6.27
CA GLY A 152 7.94 35.95 5.69
C GLY A 152 7.93 37.29 4.92
N VAL A 153 6.78 37.99 4.84
CA VAL A 153 6.70 39.28 4.14
C VAL A 153 6.87 40.41 5.15
N PRO A 154 8.06 41.03 5.29
CA PRO A 154 8.17 42.25 6.06
C PRO A 154 7.26 43.32 5.42
N PRO A 155 6.52 44.10 6.23
CA PRO A 155 5.73 45.19 5.71
C PRO A 155 6.65 46.08 4.87
N ARG A 156 6.29 46.27 3.61
CA ARG A 156 6.97 47.19 2.69
C ARG A 156 6.96 48.54 3.39
N THR A 157 8.05 48.91 4.07
CA THR A 157 8.19 50.22 4.69
C THR A 157 8.14 51.19 3.53
N HIS A 158 6.99 51.85 3.40
CA HIS A 158 6.74 52.86 2.41
C HIS A 158 7.79 53.95 2.63
N GLY A 159 8.84 53.92 1.81
CA GLY A 159 9.92 54.89 1.88
C GLY A 159 9.32 56.28 1.75
N LYS A 160 9.44 57.07 2.82
CA LYS A 160 9.23 58.52 2.79
C LYS A 160 10.02 59.06 1.60
N ARG A 161 9.31 59.63 0.62
CA ARG A 161 9.91 60.39 -0.47
C ARG A 161 10.74 61.53 0.16
N PRO A 162 12.05 61.64 -0.11
CA PRO A 162 12.81 62.78 0.38
C PRO A 162 12.29 64.07 -0.29
N PRO A 163 12.27 65.20 0.45
CA PRO A 163 11.85 66.48 -0.11
C PRO A 163 12.81 66.94 -1.21
N ARG A 164 12.25 67.48 -2.29
CA ARG A 164 12.99 68.08 -3.41
C ARG A 164 13.72 69.35 -2.92
N PRO A 165 15.04 69.49 -3.11
CA PRO A 165 15.71 70.76 -2.86
C PRO A 165 15.23 71.81 -3.87
N ARG A 166 15.06 73.05 -3.39
CA ARG A 166 14.78 74.25 -4.20
C ARG A 166 16.09 74.83 -4.72
#